data_AF-A0A258BHJ9-F1
#
_entry.id   AF-A0A258BHJ9-F1
#
_cell.length_a   1.000
_cell.length_b   1.000
_cell.length_c   1.000
_cell.angle_alpha   90.00
_cell.angle_beta   90.00
_cell.angle_gamma   90.00
#
_symmetry.space_group_name_H-M   'P 1'
#
loop_
_entity.id
_entity.type
_entity.pdbx_description
1 polymer ?
#
loop_
_entity_poly.entity_id
_entity_poly.type
_entity_poly.pdbx_seq_one_letter_code
_entity_poly.pdbx_strand_id
1 'polypeptide(L)' 'GLTGEEIVTIRGLENVQPRQELIVELFRPSDGKMARFPVRCRIDTPTELEYYKNGGVMPYVLRNLARGVTDAAE' A
#
# COMPACT_ATOMS: atom_id res chain seq x y z
N GLY A 1 -9.16 21.25 7.48
CA GLY A 1 -8.06 20.31 7.71
C GLY A 1 -8.61 18.95 8.06
N LEU A 2 -7.74 17.93 8.16
CA LEU A 2 -8.07 16.58 8.63
C LEU A 2 -8.24 16.60 10.16
N THR A 3 -9.25 15.88 10.67
CA THR A 3 -9.55 15.80 12.11
C THR A 3 -9.19 14.44 12.71
N GLY A 4 -9.07 13.39 11.90
CA GLY A 4 -8.87 12.02 12.35
C GLY A 4 -10.17 11.22 12.51
N GLU A 5 -11.33 11.85 12.36
CA GLU A 5 -12.65 11.19 12.39
C GLU A 5 -13.06 10.61 11.03
N GLU A 6 -12.25 10.83 10.01
CA GLU A 6 -12.64 10.52 8.66
C GLU A 6 -12.42 9.06 8.29
N ILE A 7 -13.38 8.51 7.57
CA ILE A 7 -13.27 7.21 6.92
C ILE A 7 -12.49 7.43 5.62
N VAL A 8 -11.32 6.80 5.53
CA VAL A 8 -10.40 6.93 4.40
C VAL A 8 -10.48 5.66 3.55
N THR A 9 -10.88 5.83 2.29
CA THR A 9 -10.88 4.77 1.27
C THR A 9 -9.76 5.04 0.27
N ILE A 10 -8.86 4.08 0.10
CA ILE A 10 -7.76 4.16 -0.88
C ILE A 10 -8.13 3.27 -2.07
N ARG A 11 -8.24 3.84 -3.27
CA ARG A 11 -8.57 3.10 -4.51
C ARG A 11 -7.32 2.80 -5.33
N GLY A 12 -7.34 1.69 -6.07
CA GLY A 12 -6.27 1.31 -7.01
C GLY A 12 -5.11 0.52 -6.40
N LEU A 13 -5.34 -0.18 -5.27
CA LEU A 13 -4.32 -0.99 -4.60
C LEU A 13 -4.12 -2.37 -5.25
N GLU A 14 -5.09 -2.85 -6.03
CA GLU A 14 -5.09 -4.17 -6.64
C GLU A 14 -3.91 -4.43 -7.60
N ASN A 15 -3.44 -3.39 -8.30
CA ASN A 15 -2.34 -3.47 -9.28
C ASN A 15 -1.32 -2.36 -9.06
N VAL A 16 -1.01 -2.06 -7.79
CA VAL A 16 -0.16 -0.93 -7.44
C VAL A 16 1.28 -1.10 -7.95
N GLN A 17 1.82 -0.04 -8.56
CA GLN A 17 3.21 0.09 -8.98
C GLN A 17 4.00 0.96 -7.99
N PRO A 18 5.34 0.83 -7.94
CA PRO A 18 6.14 1.69 -7.09
C PRO A 18 5.89 3.18 -7.39
N ARG A 19 5.68 3.98 -6.34
CA ARG A 19 5.41 5.43 -6.39
C ARG A 19 4.16 5.85 -7.15
N GLN A 20 3.27 4.91 -7.48
CA GLN A 20 2.03 5.20 -8.19
C GLN A 20 1.18 6.24 -7.44
N GLU A 21 0.55 7.13 -8.22
CA GLU A 21 -0.49 8.00 -7.70
C GLU A 21 -1.80 7.22 -7.51
N LEU A 22 -2.35 7.29 -6.30
CA LEU A 22 -3.61 6.65 -5.91
C LEU A 22 -4.64 7.71 -5.58
N ILE A 23 -5.91 7.31 -5.60
CA ILE A 23 -7.01 8.17 -5.19
C ILE A 23 -7.42 7.83 -3.76
N VAL A 24 -7.43 8.85 -2.90
CA VAL A 24 -8.08 8.80 -1.59
C VAL A 24 -9.46 9.42 -1.70
N GLU A 25 -10.46 8.71 -1.19
CA GLU A 25 -11.80 9.21 -0.91
C GLU A 25 -11.97 9.27 0.60
N LEU A 26 -12.46 10.40 1.08
CA LEU A 26 -12.46 10.73 2.49
C LEU A 26 -13.88 11.18 2.86
N PHE A 27 -14.45 10.56 3.90
CA PHE A 27 -15.79 10.87 4.40
C PHE A 27 -15.70 11.19 5.89
N ARG A 28 -16.22 12.35 6.32
CA ARG A 28 -16.33 12.69 7.75
C ARG A 28 -17.78 12.55 8.22
N PRO A 29 -18.09 11.58 9.10
CA PRO A 29 -19.46 11.38 9.58
C PRO A 29 -20.01 12.55 10.41
N SER A 30 -19.15 13.25 11.16
CA SER A 30 -19.58 14.32 12.10
C SER A 30 -20.16 15.55 11.40
N ASP A 31 -19.75 15.85 10.17
CA ASP A 31 -20.24 17.00 9.39
C ASP A 31 -20.64 16.65 7.94
N GLY A 32 -20.62 15.37 7.57
CA GLY A 32 -20.99 14.87 6.25
C GLY A 32 -20.00 15.26 5.13
N LYS A 33 -18.85 15.85 5.44
CA LYS A 33 -17.91 16.30 4.41
C LYS A 33 -17.30 15.14 3.65
N MET A 34 -17.17 15.35 2.34
CA MET A 34 -16.50 14.45 1.41
C MET A 34 -15.30 15.16 0.79
N ALA A 35 -14.21 14.44 0.58
CA ALA A 35 -13.07 14.91 -0.21
C ALA A 35 -12.50 13.78 -1.06
N ARG A 36 -11.97 14.14 -2.23
CA ARG A 36 -11.27 13.22 -3.12
C ARG A 36 -10.00 13.89 -3.64
N PHE A 37 -8.86 13.27 -3.46
CA PHE A 37 -7.57 13.84 -3.85
C PHE A 37 -6.53 12.77 -4.17
N PRO A 38 -5.54 13.09 -5.03
CA PRO A 38 -4.44 12.19 -5.31
C PRO A 38 -3.46 12.10 -4.13
N VAL A 39 -2.88 10.91 -3.94
CA VAL A 39 -1.78 10.67 -3.00
C VAL A 39 -0.71 9.81 -3.66
N ARG A 40 0.53 9.94 -3.22
CA ARG A 40 1.63 9.10 -3.70
C ARG A 40 1.78 7.84 -2.85
N CYS A 41 1.69 6.66 -3.46
CA CYS A 41 2.04 5.40 -2.81
C CYS A 41 3.53 5.40 -2.43
N ARG A 42 3.87 4.96 -1.22
CA ARG A 42 5.25 4.91 -0.70
C ARG A 42 5.88 3.52 -0.74
N ILE A 43 5.37 2.64 -1.59
CA ILE A 43 6.16 1.52 -2.09
C ILE A 43 7.15 2.11 -3.08
N ASP A 44 8.41 2.25 -2.68
CA ASP A 44 9.44 2.99 -3.41
C ASP A 44 10.27 2.09 -4.34
N THR A 45 10.35 0.79 -4.04
CA THR A 45 11.15 -0.18 -4.79
C THR A 45 10.33 -1.39 -5.23
N PRO A 46 10.76 -2.13 -6.28
CA PRO A 46 10.16 -3.41 -6.65
C PRO A 46 10.21 -4.43 -5.51
N THR A 47 11.30 -4.45 -4.74
CA THR A 47 11.48 -5.33 -3.59
C THR A 47 10.43 -5.08 -2.49
N GLU A 48 10.14 -3.82 -2.18
CA GLU A 48 9.05 -3.46 -1.25
C GLU A 48 7.68 -3.88 -1.77
N LEU A 49 7.44 -3.83 -3.08
CA LEU A 49 6.20 -4.30 -3.69
C LEU A 49 6.04 -5.81 -3.50
N GLU A 50 7.12 -6.58 -3.67
CA GLU A 50 7.11 -8.03 -3.43
C GLU A 50 6.86 -8.35 -1.96
N TYR A 51 7.44 -7.58 -1.03
CA TYR A 51 7.11 -7.70 0.40
C TYR A 51 5.63 -7.41 0.67
N TYR A 52 5.09 -6.33 0.11
CA TYR A 52 3.68 -5.96 0.25
C TYR A 52 2.74 -7.08 -0.25
N LYS A 53 2.97 -7.60 -1.46
CA LYS A 53 2.19 -8.71 -2.05
C LYS A 53 2.25 -9.97 -1.20
N ASN A 54 3.36 -10.20 -0.51
CA ASN A 54 3.53 -11.35 0.36
C ASN A 54 2.95 -11.15 1.77
N GLY A 55 2.42 -9.98 2.10
CA GLY A 55 1.93 -9.65 3.44
C GLY A 55 3.04 -9.31 4.43
N GLY A 56 4.22 -8.92 3.94
CA GLY A 56 5.37 -8.48 4.71
C GLY A 56 6.69 -9.14 4.28
N VAL A 57 7.80 -8.58 4.78
CA VAL A 57 9.15 -9.09 4.50
C VAL A 57 9.36 -10.51 5.07
N MET A 58 8.88 -10.79 6.28
CA MET A 58 9.08 -12.10 6.91
C MET A 58 8.34 -13.23 6.16
N PRO A 59 7.04 -13.08 5.79
CA PRO A 59 6.38 -14.05 4.92
C PRO A 59 7.09 -14.27 3.58
N TYR A 60 7.61 -13.21 2.95
CA TYR A 60 8.37 -13.31 1.70
C TYR A 60 9.62 -14.18 1.88
N VAL A 61 10.45 -13.87 2.88
CA VAL A 61 11.70 -14.60 3.14
C VAL A 61 11.44 -16.07 3.48
N LEU A 62 10.51 -16.35 4.40
CA LEU A 62 10.20 -17.73 4.81
C LEU A 62 9.68 -18.58 3.64
N ARG A 63 8.85 -18.02 2.76
CA ARG A 63 8.36 -18.73 1.57
C ARG A 63 9.48 -19.00 0.57
N ASN A 64 10.42 -18.09 0.39
CA ASN A 64 11.55 -18.28 -0.52
C ASN A 64 12.52 -19.36 0.02
N LEU A 65 12.81 -19.34 1.32
CA LEU A 65 13.59 -20.38 1.99
C LEU A 65 12.93 -21.75 1.86
N ALA A 66 11.61 -21.84 2.07
CA ALA A 66 10.86 -23.10 1.93
C ALA A 66 10.84 -23.62 0.48
N ARG A 67 10.91 -22.73 -0.52
CA ARG A 67 10.99 -23.08 -1.95
C ARG A 67 12.39 -23.52 -2.39
N GLY A 68 13.40 -23.39 -1.52
CA GLY A 68 14.79 -23.71 -1.84
C GLY A 68 15.45 -22.73 -2.81
N VAL A 69 14.89 -21.52 -2.98
CA VAL A 69 15.41 -20.51 -3.91
C VAL A 69 16.35 -19.55 -3.17
N THR A 70 17.59 -19.48 -3.66
CA THR A 70 18.65 -18.57 -3.23
C THR A 70 18.59 -17.27 -4.02
N ASP A 71 17.55 -16.46 -3.84
CA ASP A 71 17.59 -15.06 -4.31
C ASP A 71 18.14 -14.19 -3.18
N ALA A 72 19.46 -14.27 -3.01
CA ALA A 72 20.21 -13.28 -2.27
C ALA A 72 20.38 -12.05 -3.17
N ALA A 73 19.62 -11.01 -2.85
CA ALA A 73 19.95 -9.60 -3.04
C ALA A 73 20.52 -9.18 -4.42
N GLU A 74 19.68 -8.46 -5.17
CA GLU A 74 20.12 -7.22 -5.84
C GLU A 74 19.47 -6.02 -5.14
#